data_AF-A0A6I6E6L8-F1
#
_entry.id   AF-A0A6I6E6L8-F1
#
_cell.length_a   1.000
_cell.length_b   1.000
_cell.length_c   1.000
_cell.angle_alpha   90.00
_cell.angle_beta   90.00
_cell.angle_gamma   90.00
#
_symmetry.space_group_name_H-M   'P 1'
#
loop_
_entity.id
_entity.type
_entity.pdbx_description
1 polymer ?
#
loop_
_entity_poly.entity_id
_entity_poly.type
_entity_poly.pdbx_seq_one_letter_code
_entity_poly.pdbx_strand_id
1 'polypeptide(L)'
;MATEKRTSWRLSAAFLVGMLSVGIPVWLMPYSKLNVPSALYGAGLVVVFILAALLRASGFSTFSRTLHVLSASVPAALMARIVVEGAMDPTKHNLWPLAIIISAVVGYAATAPGVILGQLIYRLAHREDKTQ
;
A
#
# COMPACT_ATOMS: atom_id res chain seq x y z
N MET A 1 -17.38 -21.22 -10.14
CA MET A 1 -16.31 -20.37 -10.72
C MET A 1 -16.65 -18.86 -10.79
N ALA A 2 -17.83 -18.39 -10.38
CA ALA A 2 -18.22 -16.97 -10.50
C ALA A 2 -17.94 -16.08 -9.26
N THR A 3 -17.45 -16.65 -8.16
CA THR A 3 -17.21 -15.95 -6.88
C THR A 3 -15.81 -15.34 -6.75
N GLU A 4 -14.80 -15.84 -7.47
CA GLU A 4 -13.43 -15.28 -7.38
C GLU A 4 -13.27 -13.90 -8.03
N LYS A 5 -14.01 -13.63 -9.12
CA LYS A 5 -13.86 -12.39 -9.90
C LYS A 5 -14.27 -11.13 -9.13
N ARG A 6 -15.20 -11.25 -8.18
CA ARG A 6 -15.83 -10.10 -7.50
C ARG A 6 -14.97 -9.48 -6.41
N THR A 7 -14.08 -10.27 -5.81
CA THR A 7 -13.17 -9.82 -4.74
C THR A 7 -11.90 -9.17 -5.29
N SER A 8 -11.46 -9.60 -6.49
CA SER A 8 -10.17 -9.17 -7.04
C SER A 8 -10.13 -7.68 -7.41
N TRP A 9 -11.20 -7.15 -8.01
CA TRP A 9 -11.15 -5.77 -8.52
C TRP A 9 -11.06 -4.72 -7.41
N ARG A 10 -11.65 -4.97 -6.24
CA ARG A 10 -11.60 -4.05 -5.08
C ARG A 10 -10.19 -3.97 -4.50
N LEU A 11 -9.51 -5.11 -4.39
CA LEU A 11 -8.10 -5.17 -4.00
C LEU A 11 -7.21 -4.45 -5.01
N SER A 12 -7.44 -4.67 -6.31
CA SER A 12 -6.73 -3.96 -7.38
C SER A 12 -6.97 -2.45 -7.32
N ALA A 13 -8.21 -2.01 -7.11
CA ALA A 13 -8.54 -0.60 -6.98
C ALA A 13 -7.87 0.01 -5.74
N ALA A 14 -7.94 -0.66 -4.58
CA ALA A 14 -7.28 -0.19 -3.36
C ALA A 14 -5.75 -0.13 -3.50
N PHE A 15 -5.15 -1.12 -4.19
CA PHE A 15 -3.74 -1.10 -4.56
C PHE A 15 -3.40 0.13 -5.40
N LEU A 16 -4.17 0.40 -6.46
CA LEU A 16 -3.94 1.54 -7.34
C LEU A 16 -4.10 2.86 -6.60
N VAL A 17 -5.13 3.00 -5.76
CA VAL A 17 -5.32 4.21 -4.94
C VAL A 17 -4.15 4.39 -3.98
N GLY A 18 -3.69 3.34 -3.29
CA GLY A 18 -2.51 3.40 -2.42
C GLY A 18 -1.24 3.79 -3.18
N MET A 19 -1.01 3.16 -4.34
CA MET A 19 0.15 3.41 -5.20
C MET A 19 0.15 4.85 -5.71
N LEU A 20 -0.99 5.38 -6.16
CA LEU A 20 -1.10 6.75 -6.64
C LEU A 20 -0.98 7.76 -5.50
N SER A 21 -1.55 7.46 -4.32
CA SER A 21 -1.52 8.37 -3.17
C SER A 21 -0.11 8.58 -2.63
N VAL A 22 0.73 7.54 -2.67
CA VAL A 22 2.16 7.63 -2.33
C VAL A 22 2.99 8.09 -3.53
N GLY A 23 2.66 7.60 -4.72
CA GLY A 23 3.39 7.82 -5.95
C GLY A 23 3.36 9.26 -6.42
N ILE A 24 2.19 9.91 -6.51
CA ILE A 24 2.08 11.26 -7.06
C ILE A 24 3.01 12.25 -6.33
N PRO A 25 3.01 12.36 -5.00
CA PRO A 25 3.96 13.22 -4.29
C PRO A 25 5.43 12.86 -4.57
N VAL A 26 5.73 11.55 -4.59
CA VAL A 26 7.08 11.06 -4.86
C VAL A 26 7.50 11.37 -6.30
N TRP A 27 6.64 11.26 -7.30
CA TRP A 27 6.96 11.48 -8.70
C TRP A 27 7.17 12.95 -9.03
N LEU A 28 6.44 13.84 -8.35
CA LEU A 28 6.59 15.29 -8.50
C LEU A 28 7.83 15.84 -7.76
N MET A 29 8.46 15.06 -6.89
CA MET A 29 9.63 15.49 -6.14
C MET A 29 10.89 15.50 -7.01
N PRO A 30 11.66 16.62 -7.04
CA PRO A 30 12.95 16.65 -7.74
C PRO A 30 13.90 15.57 -7.21
N TYR A 31 14.67 14.93 -8.11
CA TYR A 31 15.55 13.82 -7.77
C TYR A 31 16.55 14.18 -6.64
N SER A 32 17.06 15.40 -6.62
CA SER A 32 17.96 15.92 -5.58
C SER A 32 17.36 15.98 -4.17
N LYS A 33 16.04 15.81 -4.04
CA LYS A 33 15.31 15.77 -2.77
C LYS A 33 14.77 14.38 -2.43
N LEU A 34 14.91 13.40 -3.33
CA LEU A 34 14.44 12.04 -3.14
C LEU A 34 15.37 11.30 -2.18
N ASN A 35 15.03 11.31 -0.90
CA ASN A 35 15.73 10.54 0.13
C ASN A 35 14.75 9.56 0.79
N VAL A 36 15.04 8.27 0.74
CA VAL A 36 14.20 7.20 1.33
C VAL A 36 14.78 6.84 2.71
N PRO A 37 13.98 6.79 3.79
CA PRO A 37 12.51 6.71 3.79
C PRO A 37 11.77 8.05 3.87
N SER A 38 12.44 9.18 4.10
CA SER A 38 11.77 10.45 4.42
C SER A 38 10.82 10.96 3.33
N ALA A 39 11.15 10.73 2.06
CA ALA A 39 10.31 11.09 0.91
C ALA A 39 9.00 10.28 0.81
N LEU A 40 8.90 9.14 1.50
CA LEU A 40 7.69 8.32 1.53
C LEU A 40 6.71 8.75 2.61
N TYR A 41 7.16 9.52 3.61
CA TYR A 41 6.31 9.97 4.70
C TYR A 41 5.36 11.08 4.24
N GLY A 42 4.09 10.96 4.65
CA GLY A 42 3.07 11.96 4.34
C GLY A 42 1.67 11.37 4.25
N ALA A 43 0.75 12.16 3.71
CA ALA A 43 -0.65 11.81 3.58
C ALA A 43 -0.90 10.50 2.79
N GLY A 44 -0.02 10.16 1.83
CA GLY A 44 -0.13 8.92 1.06
C GLY A 44 -0.13 7.66 1.93
N LEU A 45 0.73 7.59 2.97
CA LEU A 45 0.76 6.45 3.88
C LEU A 45 -0.48 6.40 4.79
N VAL A 46 -1.03 7.56 5.15
CA VAL A 46 -2.30 7.63 5.90
C VAL A 46 -3.44 7.05 5.06
N VAL A 47 -3.47 7.32 3.75
CA VAL A 47 -4.45 6.71 2.84
C VAL A 47 -4.26 5.19 2.78
N VAL A 48 -3.03 4.68 2.68
CA VAL A 48 -2.75 3.23 2.69
C VAL A 48 -3.26 2.59 3.99
N PHE A 49 -3.00 3.21 5.15
CA PHE A 49 -3.51 2.77 6.45
C PHE A 49 -5.04 2.71 6.47
N ILE A 50 -5.73 3.79 6.06
CA ILE A 50 -7.20 3.87 6.06
C ILE A 50 -7.79 2.82 5.13
N LEU A 51 -7.24 2.66 3.92
CA LEU A 51 -7.70 1.65 2.97
C LEU A 51 -7.53 0.23 3.53
N ALA A 52 -6.42 -0.04 4.21
CA ALA A 52 -6.18 -1.33 4.85
C ALA A 52 -7.22 -1.64 5.92
N ALA A 53 -7.55 -0.65 6.75
CA ALA A 53 -8.56 -0.76 7.79
C ALA A 53 -9.95 -1.00 7.20
N LEU A 54 -10.38 -0.17 6.24
CA LEU A 54 -11.71 -0.28 5.63
C LEU A 54 -11.90 -1.59 4.86
N LEU A 55 -10.90 -1.99 4.07
CA LEU A 55 -10.99 -3.21 3.29
C LEU A 55 -10.99 -4.45 4.18
N ARG A 56 -10.27 -4.42 5.31
CA ARG A 56 -10.31 -5.52 6.26
C ARG A 56 -11.60 -5.51 7.09
N ALA A 57 -12.07 -4.35 7.54
CA ALA A 57 -13.30 -4.21 8.34
C ALA A 57 -14.55 -4.71 7.60
N SER A 58 -14.60 -4.49 6.29
CA SER A 58 -15.72 -4.91 5.44
C SER A 58 -15.77 -6.41 5.14
N GLY A 59 -14.78 -7.20 5.56
CA GLY A 59 -14.77 -8.65 5.36
C GLY A 59 -14.53 -9.10 3.92
N PHE A 60 -14.27 -8.19 2.99
CA PHE A 60 -14.11 -8.53 1.57
C PHE A 60 -12.81 -9.26 1.25
N SER A 61 -11.79 -9.17 2.10
CA SER A 61 -10.48 -9.81 1.89
C SER A 61 -9.92 -10.38 3.18
N THR A 62 -9.07 -11.40 3.05
CA THR A 62 -8.35 -12.00 4.19
C THR A 62 -7.29 -11.05 4.72
N PHE A 63 -6.89 -11.26 5.98
CA PHE A 63 -5.83 -10.49 6.64
C PHE A 63 -4.55 -10.44 5.78
N SER A 64 -4.03 -11.61 5.40
CA SER A 64 -2.77 -11.72 4.64
C SER A 64 -2.88 -11.07 3.26
N ARG A 65 -3.99 -11.27 2.55
CA ARG A 65 -4.16 -10.71 1.21
C ARG A 65 -4.24 -9.18 1.25
N THR A 66 -4.98 -8.62 2.19
CA THR A 66 -5.02 -7.16 2.37
C THR A 66 -3.65 -6.60 2.76
N LEU A 67 -2.96 -7.26 3.69
CA LEU A 67 -1.63 -6.85 4.15
C LEU A 67 -0.63 -6.81 3.00
N HIS A 68 -0.45 -7.92 2.27
CA HIS A 68 0.55 -7.99 1.20
C HIS A 68 0.21 -7.07 0.02
N VAL A 69 -1.06 -7.02 -0.41
CA VAL A 69 -1.45 -6.20 -1.55
C VAL A 69 -1.25 -4.72 -1.25
N LEU A 70 -1.75 -4.20 -0.12
CA LEU A 70 -1.59 -2.78 0.16
C LEU A 70 -0.16 -2.40 0.54
N SER A 71 0.58 -3.27 1.24
CA SER A 71 2.00 -3.01 1.51
C SER A 71 2.82 -2.91 0.22
N ALA A 72 2.48 -3.70 -0.81
CA ALA A 72 3.16 -3.66 -2.11
C ALA A 72 2.88 -2.39 -2.92
N SER A 73 1.84 -1.61 -2.59
CA SER A 73 1.53 -0.37 -3.31
C SER A 73 2.63 0.70 -3.16
N VAL A 74 3.31 0.73 -2.01
CA VAL A 74 4.40 1.66 -1.70
C VAL A 74 5.66 1.39 -2.54
N PRO A 75 6.26 0.17 -2.52
CA PRO A 75 7.39 -0.14 -3.39
C PRO A 75 7.03 -0.11 -4.88
N ALA A 76 5.78 -0.42 -5.26
CA ALA A 76 5.35 -0.29 -6.65
C ALA A 76 5.39 1.16 -7.14
N ALA A 77 4.99 2.12 -6.29
CA ALA A 77 5.07 3.54 -6.61
C ALA A 77 6.52 4.01 -6.85
N LEU A 78 7.45 3.54 -6.00
CA LEU A 78 8.87 3.84 -6.15
C LEU A 78 9.48 3.15 -7.37
N MET A 79 9.12 1.90 -7.62
CA MET A 79 9.59 1.14 -8.78
C MET A 79 9.18 1.81 -10.09
N ALA A 80 7.94 2.32 -10.19
CA ALA A 80 7.49 3.06 -11.37
C ALA A 80 8.41 4.26 -11.67
N ARG A 81 8.81 5.01 -10.64
CA ARG A 81 9.76 6.13 -10.78
C ARG A 81 11.14 5.63 -11.24
N ILE A 82 11.67 4.60 -10.59
CA ILE A 82 12.98 4.01 -10.92
C ILE A 82 13.04 3.55 -12.37
N VAL A 83 12.00 2.87 -12.87
CA VAL A 83 11.94 2.40 -14.26
C VAL A 83 11.96 3.57 -15.24
N VAL A 84 11.12 4.59 -15.01
CA VAL A 84 11.04 5.74 -15.91
C VAL A 84 12.34 6.55 -15.89
N GLU A 85 12.83 6.93 -14.72
CA GLU A 85 14.04 7.75 -14.62
C GLU A 85 15.30 6.96 -15.00
N GLY A 86 15.35 5.65 -14.72
CA GLY A 86 16.46 4.77 -15.11
C GLY A 86 16.50 4.48 -16.60
N ALA A 87 15.36 4.44 -17.28
CA ALA A 87 15.30 4.36 -18.74
C ALA A 87 15.81 5.65 -19.41
N MET A 88 15.64 6.81 -18.76
CA MET A 88 16.15 8.10 -19.24
C MET A 88 17.64 8.31 -18.90
N ASP A 89 18.06 7.88 -17.70
CA ASP A 89 19.42 8.00 -17.21
C ASP A 89 19.72 6.85 -16.22
N PRO A 90 20.43 5.80 -16.66
CA PRO A 90 20.75 4.64 -15.84
C PRO A 90 21.57 4.94 -14.58
N THR A 91 22.21 6.11 -14.49
CA THR A 91 23.11 6.48 -13.39
C THR A 91 22.40 7.12 -12.20
N LYS A 92 21.09 7.38 -12.31
CA LYS A 92 20.32 8.00 -11.24
C LYS A 92 20.11 7.05 -10.08
N HIS A 93 19.59 5.85 -10.32
CA HIS A 93 19.08 4.97 -9.26
C HIS A 93 20.03 3.83 -8.87
N ASN A 94 21.29 4.14 -8.55
CA ASN A 94 22.33 3.12 -8.30
C ASN A 94 22.04 2.24 -7.06
N LEU A 95 21.25 2.78 -6.11
CA LEU A 95 20.86 2.12 -4.87
C LEU A 95 19.40 1.63 -4.90
N TRP A 96 18.82 1.45 -6.09
CA TRP A 96 17.41 1.08 -6.23
C TRP A 96 17.01 -0.19 -5.46
N PRO A 97 17.81 -1.27 -5.35
CA PRO A 97 17.38 -2.47 -4.64
C PRO A 97 17.16 -2.17 -3.15
N LEU A 98 18.06 -1.39 -2.55
CA LEU A 98 17.94 -0.96 -1.16
C LEU A 98 16.71 -0.05 -0.96
N ALA A 99 16.49 0.90 -1.88
CA ALA A 99 15.34 1.79 -1.83
C ALA A 99 14.01 1.01 -1.89
N ILE A 100 13.93 -0.03 -2.72
CA ILE A 100 12.78 -0.94 -2.79
C ILE A 100 12.58 -1.69 -1.48
N ILE A 101 13.62 -2.25 -0.88
CA ILE A 101 13.53 -2.93 0.42
C ILE A 101 13.00 -1.98 1.50
N ILE A 102 13.56 -0.77 1.61
CA ILE A 102 13.12 0.21 2.61
C ILE A 102 11.66 0.60 2.36
N SER A 103 11.28 0.85 1.10
CA SER A 103 9.89 1.19 0.76
C SER A 103 8.89 0.06 1.06
N ALA A 104 9.30 -1.20 0.93
CA ALA A 104 8.49 -2.34 1.35
C ALA A 104 8.31 -2.35 2.87
N VAL A 105 9.37 -2.15 3.65
CA VAL A 105 9.30 -2.05 5.12
C VAL A 105 8.35 -0.91 5.54
N VAL A 106 8.46 0.26 4.91
CA VAL A 106 7.56 1.40 5.15
C VAL A 106 6.12 1.04 4.80
N GLY A 107 5.89 0.35 3.67
CA GLY A 107 4.58 -0.12 3.26
C GLY A 107 3.93 -1.07 4.27
N TYR A 108 4.68 -2.04 4.78
CA TYR A 108 4.20 -2.94 5.84
C TYR A 108 3.94 -2.20 7.14
N ALA A 109 4.84 -1.29 7.55
CA ALA A 109 4.68 -0.51 8.77
C ALA A 109 3.42 0.37 8.75
N ALA A 110 3.06 0.95 7.60
CA ALA A 110 1.83 1.71 7.43
C ALA A 110 0.57 0.82 7.34
N THR A 111 0.67 -0.31 6.64
CA THR A 111 -0.48 -1.19 6.34
C THR A 111 -0.88 -2.04 7.55
N ALA A 112 0.09 -2.62 8.27
CA ALA A 112 -0.15 -3.53 9.38
C ALA A 112 -1.10 -3.00 10.47
N PRO A 113 -0.90 -1.79 11.04
CA PRO A 113 -1.84 -1.25 12.04
C PRO A 113 -3.25 -1.07 11.47
N GLY A 114 -3.37 -0.72 10.19
CA GLY A 114 -4.66 -0.58 9.51
C GLY A 114 -5.38 -1.93 9.41
N VAL A 115 -4.69 -2.98 8.95
CA VAL A 115 -5.28 -4.33 8.87
C VAL A 115 -5.66 -4.85 10.27
N ILE A 116 -4.84 -4.61 11.29
CA ILE A 116 -5.15 -4.99 12.68
C ILE A 116 -6.42 -4.29 13.15
N LEU A 117 -6.52 -2.97 12.95
CA LEU A 117 -7.71 -2.20 13.30
C LEU A 117 -8.96 -2.72 12.57
N GLY A 118 -8.87 -2.92 11.25
CA GLY A 118 -9.97 -3.47 10.47
C GLY A 118 -10.35 -4.89 10.91
N GLN A 119 -9.38 -5.70 11.32
CA GLN A 119 -9.63 -7.04 11.84
C GLN A 119 -10.37 -7.00 13.19
N LEU A 120 -10.07 -6.02 14.05
CA LEU A 120 -10.78 -5.81 15.31
C LEU A 120 -12.23 -5.39 15.04
N ILE A 121 -12.44 -4.39 14.18
CA ILE A 121 -13.77 -3.90 13.80
C ILE A 121 -14.62 -5.05 13.23
N TYR A 122 -14.07 -5.83 12.30
CA TYR A 122 -14.75 -6.98 11.72
C TYR A 122 -15.21 -7.99 12.80
N ARG A 123 -14.35 -8.27 13.78
CA ARG A 123 -14.67 -9.23 14.86
C ARG A 123 -15.75 -8.71 15.80
N LEU A 124 -15.74 -7.42 16.13
CA LEU A 124 -16.75 -6.81 17.00
C LEU A 124 -18.12 -6.84 16.33
N ALA A 125 -18.21 -6.39 15.08
CA ALA A 125 -19.47 -6.38 14.34
C ALA A 125 -20.11 -7.77 14.18
N HIS A 126 -19.30 -8.81 13.91
CA HIS A 126 -19.82 -10.18 13.74
C HIS A 126 -20.01 -10.95 15.06
N ARG A 127 -19.61 -10.36 16.20
CA ARG A 127 -19.86 -10.97 17.52
C ARG A 127 -21.27 -10.67 17.99
N GLU A 128 -21.78 -9.47 17.70
CA GLU A 128 -23.13 -9.02 18.07
C GLU A 128 -24.22 -9.86 17.39
N ASP A 129 -24.01 -10.26 16.13
CA ASP A 129 -24.93 -11.12 15.37
C ASP A 129 -25.14 -12.52 15.95
N LYS A 130 -24.19 -13.04 16.76
CA LYS A 130 -24.29 -14.39 17.34
C LYS A 130 -24.96 -14.43 18.72
N THR A 131 -25.22 -13.27 19.29
CA THR A 131 -25.82 -13.12 20.63
C THR A 131 -27.29 -12.71 20.58
N GLN A 132 -27.84 -12.47 19.38
CA GLN A 132 -29.27 -12.40 19.13
C GLN A 132 -29.77 -13.75 18.60
#